data_AF-A0A920NH42-F1
#
_entry.id   AF-A0A920NH42-F1
#
_cell.length_a   1.000
_cell.length_b   1.000
_cell.length_c   1.000
_cell.angle_alpha   90.00
_cell.angle_beta   90.00
_cell.angle_gamma   90.00
#
_symmetry.space_group_name_H-M   'P 1'
#
loop_
_entity.id
_entity.type
_entity.pdbx_description
1 polymer ?
#
loop_
_entity_poly.entity_id
_entity_poly.type
_entity_poly.pdbx_seq_one_letter_code
_entity_poly.pdbx_strand_id
1 'polypeptide(L)'
;MTTDTAAALRATEIDAKILLMAKHKADGIYEQDPNVIKNAKKYDSITHREVLEKRLDVMDTTALSLCMDNKIPIMYSIYLKKIVY
;
A
#
# COMPACT_ATOMS: atom_id res chain seq x y z
N MET A 1 5.10 -16.11 6.64
CA MET A 1 4.35 -14.92 7.08
C MET A 1 5.21 -13.71 6.77
N THR A 2 4.68 -12.74 6.00
CA THR A 2 5.37 -11.49 5.66
C THR A 2 5.04 -10.41 6.70
N THR A 3 5.86 -9.35 6.75
CA THR A 3 5.60 -8.19 7.62
C THR A 3 4.30 -7.49 7.23
N ASP A 4 4.02 -7.39 5.93
CA ASP A 4 2.80 -6.81 5.37
C ASP A 4 1.55 -7.58 5.84
N THR A 5 1.57 -8.91 5.82
CA THR A 5 0.45 -9.74 6.30
C THR A 5 0.25 -9.59 7.81
N ALA A 6 1.34 -9.54 8.58
CA ALA A 6 1.24 -9.32 10.03
C ALA A 6 0.65 -7.93 10.37
N ALA A 7 1.02 -6.89 9.61
CA ALA A 7 0.48 -5.55 9.78
C ALA A 7 -1.02 -5.49 9.44
N ALA A 8 -1.44 -6.14 8.35
CA ALA A 8 -2.85 -6.21 7.97
C ALA A 8 -3.70 -6.99 8.99
N LEU A 9 -3.18 -8.09 9.54
CA LEU A 9 -3.82 -8.82 10.63
C LEU A 9 -4.01 -7.93 11.86
N ARG A 10 -2.93 -7.28 12.30
CA ARG A 10 -3.00 -6.43 13.48
C ARG A 10 -3.92 -5.23 13.28
N ALA A 11 -3.93 -4.64 12.09
CA ALA A 11 -4.84 -3.56 11.73
C ALA A 11 -6.31 -4.01 11.81
N THR A 12 -6.59 -5.25 11.39
CA THR A 12 -7.92 -5.85 11.50
C THR A 12 -8.31 -6.07 12.96
N GLU A 13 -7.42 -6.63 13.78
CA GLU A 13 -7.68 -6.90 15.21
C GLU A 13 -8.02 -5.66 16.03
N ILE A 14 -7.48 -4.50 15.65
CA ILE A 14 -7.70 -3.24 16.38
C ILE A 14 -8.74 -2.33 15.71
N ASP A 15 -9.46 -2.81 14.69
CA ASP A 15 -10.38 -2.02 13.87
C ASP A 15 -9.74 -0.72 13.35
N ALA A 16 -8.51 -0.81 12.86
CA ALA A 16 -7.75 0.32 12.34
C ALA A 16 -8.51 0.99 11.18
N LYS A 17 -8.57 2.32 11.22
CA LYS A 17 -9.22 3.11 10.15
C LYS A 17 -8.41 3.15 8.86
N ILE A 18 -7.10 2.96 8.95
CA ILE A 18 -6.18 3.01 7.81
C ILE A 18 -4.89 2.26 8.13
N LEU A 19 -4.34 1.56 7.14
CA LEU A 19 -3.00 0.98 7.20
C LEU A 19 -2.02 1.91 6.48
N LEU A 20 -1.03 2.42 7.22
CA LEU A 20 0.01 3.29 6.68
C LEU A 20 1.21 2.44 6.25
N MET A 21 1.58 2.53 4.98
CA MET A 21 2.70 1.80 4.41
C MET A 21 3.76 2.77 3.88
N ALA A 22 5.03 2.48 4.18
CA ALA A 22 6.17 3.22 3.67
C ALA A 22 7.21 2.22 3.15
N LYS A 23 7.55 2.26 1.84
CA LYS A 23 8.72 1.53 1.32
C LYS A 23 9.83 2.50 0.96
N HIS A 24 11.07 2.08 1.23
CA HIS A 24 12.27 2.91 1.14
C HIS A 24 12.71 3.29 -0.29
N LYS A 25 12.02 2.78 -1.33
CA LYS A 25 12.46 2.85 -2.74
C LYS A 25 11.48 3.52 -3.70
N ALA A 26 10.29 3.89 -3.24
CA ALA A 26 9.31 4.57 -4.08
C ALA A 26 8.52 5.56 -3.22
N ASP A 27 8.30 6.76 -3.74
CA ASP A 27 7.54 7.84 -3.12
C ASP A 27 6.03 7.76 -3.40
N GLY A 28 5.57 6.65 -3.97
CA GLY A 28 4.18 6.38 -4.31
C GLY A 28 3.99 5.04 -4.99
N ILE A 29 2.74 4.79 -5.39
CA ILE A 29 2.37 3.61 -6.19
C ILE A 29 2.53 3.98 -7.67
N TYR A 30 3.31 3.20 -8.39
CA TYR A 30 3.55 3.37 -9.82
C TYR A 30 3.05 2.16 -10.60
N GLU A 31 2.62 2.38 -11.85
CA GLU A 31 2.22 1.29 -12.75
C GLU A 31 3.37 0.34 -13.05
N GLN A 32 4.58 0.87 -13.11
CA GLN A 32 5.83 0.15 -13.41
C GLN A 32 6.95 0.75 -12.56
N ASP A 33 8.07 0.05 -12.43
CA ASP A 33 9.22 0.56 -11.68
C ASP A 33 9.74 1.86 -12.33
N PRO A 34 9.64 3.02 -11.63
CA PRO A 34 10.09 4.30 -12.18
C PRO A 34 11.61 4.35 -12.40
N ASN A 35 12.38 3.46 -11.77
CA ASN A 35 13.83 3.35 -12.00
C ASN A 35 14.14 2.68 -13.35
N VAL A 36 13.24 1.84 -13.86
CA VAL A 36 13.37 1.17 -15.16
C VAL A 36 12.67 1.97 -16.26
N ILE A 37 11.50 2.54 -15.95
CA ILE A 37 10.64 3.24 -16.91
C ILE A 37 10.44 4.68 -16.45
N LYS A 38 11.16 5.61 -17.09
CA LYS A 38 11.18 7.04 -16.74
C LYS A 38 9.82 7.74 -16.81
N ASN A 39 8.88 7.19 -17.57
CA ASN A 39 7.52 7.72 -17.73
C ASN A 39 6.47 6.87 -16.99
N ALA A 40 6.87 6.08 -15.99
CA ALA A 40 5.95 5.27 -15.21
C ALA A 40 4.87 6.15 -14.58
N LYS A 41 3.60 5.80 -14.82
CA LYS A 41 2.47 6.56 -14.31
C LYS A 41 2.36 6.37 -12.80
N LYS A 42 2.41 7.48 -12.06
CA LYS A 42 2.11 7.52 -10.62
C LYS A 42 0.60 7.52 -10.41
N TYR A 43 0.13 6.77 -9.42
CA TYR A 43 -1.27 6.77 -8.99
C TYR A 43 -1.42 7.63 -7.73
N ASP A 44 -2.30 8.62 -7.77
CA ASP A 44 -2.70 9.40 -6.59
C ASP A 44 -3.72 8.63 -5.72
N SER A 45 -4.59 7.85 -6.38
CA SER A 45 -5.55 6.95 -5.74
C SER A 45 -5.76 5.73 -6.62
N ILE A 46 -5.88 4.55 -6.01
CA ILE A 46 -6.13 3.30 -6.70
C ILE A 46 -6.89 2.35 -5.77
N THR A 47 -7.77 1.53 -6.34
CA THR A 47 -8.54 0.54 -5.57
C THR A 47 -7.74 -0.75 -5.34
N HIS A 48 -8.06 -1.48 -4.27
CA HIS A 48 -7.45 -2.79 -3.96
C HIS A 48 -7.56 -3.77 -5.13
N ARG A 49 -8.69 -3.74 -5.83
CA ARG A 49 -8.94 -4.56 -7.01
C ARG A 49 -8.02 -4.19 -8.17
N GLU A 50 -7.86 -2.90 -8.47
CA GLU A 50 -6.95 -2.46 -9.52
C GLU A 50 -5.48 -2.79 -9.19
N VAL A 51 -5.08 -2.67 -7.92
CA VAL A 51 -3.73 -3.09 -7.47
C VAL A 51 -3.51 -4.58 -7.75
N LEU A 52 -4.51 -5.42 -7.47
CA LEU A 52 -4.45 -6.85 -7.72
C LEU A 52 -4.46 -7.19 -9.22
N GLU A 53 -5.36 -6.58 -10.00
CA GLU A 53 -5.51 -6.79 -11.45
C GLU A 53 -4.26 -6.36 -12.22
N LYS A 54 -3.67 -5.22 -11.84
CA LYS A 54 -2.45 -4.68 -12.46
C LYS A 54 -1.16 -5.26 -11.86
N ARG A 55 -1.27 -6.13 -10.84
CA ARG A 55 -0.14 -6.74 -10.12
C ARG A 55 0.89 -5.70 -9.65
N LEU A 56 0.40 -4.58 -9.11
CA LEU A 56 1.29 -3.52 -8.62
C LEU A 56 1.96 -3.97 -7.32
N ASP A 57 3.25 -3.69 -7.18
CA ASP A 57 4.03 -4.06 -6.00
C ASP A 57 3.80 -3.11 -4.81
N VAL A 58 2.57 -3.09 -4.29
CA VAL A 58 2.18 -2.30 -3.12
C VAL A 58 2.45 -3.07 -1.82
N MET A 59 1.95 -4.30 -1.74
CA MET A 59 2.13 -5.23 -0.63
C MET A 59 1.92 -6.66 -1.13
N ASP A 60 2.24 -7.67 -0.32
CA ASP A 60 1.96 -9.06 -0.68
C ASP A 60 0.45 -9.32 -0.90
N THR A 61 0.13 -10.25 -1.81
CA THR A 61 -1.26 -10.52 -2.21
C THR A 61 -2.15 -10.99 -1.07
N THR A 62 -1.60 -11.69 -0.08
CA THR A 62 -2.36 -12.19 1.07
C THR A 62 -2.76 -11.02 1.98
N ALA A 63 -1.85 -10.11 2.26
CA ALA A 63 -2.12 -8.90 3.03
C ALA A 63 -3.10 -7.96 2.32
N LEU A 64 -2.99 -7.84 1.00
CA LEU A 64 -3.91 -7.03 0.19
C LEU A 64 -5.34 -7.58 0.24
N SER A 65 -5.51 -8.89 0.08
CA SER A 65 -6.82 -9.55 0.20
C SER A 65 -7.41 -9.37 1.59
N LEU A 66 -6.60 -9.50 2.65
CA LEU A 66 -7.06 -9.28 4.02
C LEU A 66 -7.56 -7.85 4.24
N CYS A 67 -6.85 -6.85 3.72
CA CYS A 67 -7.29 -5.46 3.79
C CYS A 67 -8.55 -5.22 2.95
N MET A 68 -8.71 -5.91 1.82
CA MET A 68 -9.89 -5.81 0.95
C MET A 68 -11.13 -6.38 1.63
N ASP A 69 -11.04 -7.57 2.21
CA ASP A 69 -12.15 -8.25 2.89
C ASP A 69 -12.63 -7.47 4.11
N ASN A 70 -11.69 -6.88 4.86
CA ASN A 70 -11.98 -6.07 6.04
C ASN A 70 -12.19 -4.58 5.72
N LYS A 71 -12.19 -4.20 4.43
CA LYS A 71 -12.38 -2.82 3.95
C LYS A 71 -11.43 -1.81 4.61
N ILE A 72 -10.21 -2.24 4.91
CA ILE A 72 -9.16 -1.40 5.49
C ILE A 72 -8.49 -0.62 4.34
N PRO A 73 -8.60 0.72 4.30
CA PRO A 73 -7.89 1.53 3.33
C PRO A 73 -6.38 1.45 3.58
N ILE A 74 -5.59 1.47 2.51
CA ILE A 74 -4.13 1.50 2.59
C ILE A 74 -3.68 2.87 2.06
N MET A 75 -2.90 3.59 2.86
CA MET A 75 -2.24 4.81 2.41
C MET A 75 -0.75 4.57 2.33
N TYR A 76 -0.25 4.71 1.10
CA TYR A 76 1.17 4.64 0.81
C TYR A 76 1.77 6.04 0.88
N SER A 77 2.68 6.27 1.82
CA SER A 77 3.39 7.54 1.90
C SER A 77 4.77 7.39 2.52
N ILE A 78 5.80 7.87 1.80
CA ILE A 78 7.16 8.01 2.36
C ILE A 78 7.32 9.28 3.21
N TYR A 79 6.40 10.22 3.05
CA TYR A 79 6.32 11.42 3.86
C TYR A 79 5.05 11.28 4.69
N LEU A 80 5.15 10.65 5.86
CA LEU A 80 4.27 11.03 6.96
C LEU A 80 4.54 12.52 7.17
N LYS A 81 3.78 13.38 6.45
CA LYS A 81 4.01 14.82 6.41
C LYS A 81 4.16 15.27 7.85
N LYS A 82 5.40 15.66 8.22
CA LYS A 82 5.80 16.29 9.48
C LYS A 82 4.67 16.32 10.50
N ILE A 83 4.62 15.32 11.39
CA ILE A 83 3.82 15.47 12.60
C ILE A 83 4.53 16.56 13.41
N VAL A 84 4.07 17.79 13.24
CA VAL A 84 4.37 18.88 14.16
C VAL A 84 3.30 18.79 15.25
N TYR A 85 3.76 18.61 16.49
CA TYR A 85 2.92 18.59 17.69
C TYR A 85 2.23 19.93 17.91
#